data_AF-A0A655FW99-F1
#
_entry.id   AF-A0A655FW99-F1
#
_cell.length_a   1.000
_cell.length_b   1.000
_cell.length_c   1.000
_cell.angle_alpha   90.00
_cell.angle_beta   90.00
_cell.angle_gamma   90.00
#
_symmetry.space_group_name_H-M   'P 1'
#
loop_
_entity.id
_entity.type
_entity.pdbx_description
1 polymer ?
#
loop_
_entity_poly.entity_id
_entity_poly.type
_entity_poly.pdbx_seq_one_letter_code
_entity_poly.pdbx_strand_id
1 'polypeptide(L)' 'MAPGFIETQMTAAIPLATREVGRRLNSLLQGGQPVDVAEAIAYFASPASNAVTGNVIRVCGQAMIGA' A
#
# COMPACT_ATOMS: atom_id res chain seq x y z
N MET A 1 -3.95 8.73 2.01
CA MET A 1 -3.22 7.46 1.88
C MET A 1 -3.34 6.91 0.48
N ALA A 2 -2.27 6.34 -0.08
CA ALA A 2 -2.28 5.72 -1.40
C ALA A 2 -1.69 4.29 -1.34
N PRO A 3 -2.51 3.25 -1.11
CA PRO A 3 -2.05 1.86 -1.14
C PRO A 3 -1.55 1.44 -2.54
N GLY A 4 -0.53 0.58 -2.57
CA GLY A 4 -0.11 -0.14 -3.78
C GLY A 4 -0.94 -1.42 -3.98
N PHE A 5 -0.26 -2.51 -4.40
CA PHE A 5 -0.91 -3.83 -4.46
C PHE A 5 -1.03 -4.43 -3.06
N ILE A 6 -2.27 -4.60 -2.58
CA ILE A 6 -2.59 -5.17 -1.26
C ILE A 6 -3.39 -6.45 -1.43
N GLU A 7 -3.05 -7.50 -0.68
CA GLU A 7 -3.78 -8.77 -0.65
C GLU A 7 -5.14 -8.59 0.03
N THR A 8 -6.21 -8.62 -0.76
CA THR A 8 -7.60 -8.44 -0.32
C THR A 8 -8.52 -9.36 -1.13
N GLN A 9 -9.78 -9.48 -0.73
CA GLN A 9 -10.79 -10.19 -1.54
C GLN A 9 -10.96 -9.56 -2.94
N MET A 10 -10.85 -8.22 -3.04
CA MET A 10 -10.93 -7.51 -4.32
C MET A 10 -9.74 -7.84 -5.23
N THR A 11 -8.51 -7.81 -4.71
CA THR A 11 -7.32 -8.13 -5.53
C THR A 11 -7.19 -9.61 -5.84
N ALA A 12 -7.78 -10.49 -5.02
CA ALA A 12 -7.90 -11.91 -5.33
C ALA A 12 -8.74 -12.18 -6.59
N ALA A 13 -9.68 -11.30 -6.93
CA ALA A 13 -10.52 -11.38 -8.13
C ALA A 13 -9.81 -10.94 -9.43
N ILE A 14 -8.60 -10.38 -9.35
CA ILE A 14 -7.80 -9.98 -10.52
C ILE A 14 -7.25 -11.24 -11.21
N PRO A 15 -7.26 -11.31 -12.56
CA PRO A 15 -6.66 -12.42 -13.31
C PRO A 15 -5.21 -12.72 -12.89
N LEU A 16 -4.89 -14.01 -12.76
CA LEU A 16 -3.66 -14.48 -12.10
C LEU A 16 -2.38 -13.81 -12.62
N ALA A 17 -2.22 -13.71 -13.94
CA ALA A 17 -1.01 -13.11 -14.54
C ALA A 17 -0.85 -11.63 -14.16
N THR A 18 -1.90 -10.82 -14.35
CA THR A 18 -1.91 -9.41 -13.98
C THR A 18 -1.72 -9.22 -12.47
N ARG A 19 -2.33 -10.11 -11.67
CA ARG A 19 -2.21 -10.10 -10.21
C ARG A 19 -0.77 -10.34 -9.75
N GLU A 20 -0.10 -11.35 -10.30
CA GLU A 20 1.28 -11.69 -9.91
C GLU A 20 2.28 -10.62 -10.36
N VAL A 21 2.08 -10.01 -11.53
CA VAL A 21 2.89 -8.86 -11.96
C VAL A 21 2.74 -7.71 -10.97
N GLY A 22 1.50 -7.33 -10.60
CA GLY A 22 1.25 -6.29 -9.60
C GLY A 22 1.87 -6.60 -8.24
N ARG A 23 1.83 -7.87 -7.81
CA ARG A 23 2.43 -8.35 -6.56
C ARG A 23 3.96 -8.22 -6.53
N ARG A 24 4.64 -8.37 -7.67
CA ARG A 24 6.12 -8.41 -7.74
C ARG A 24 6.78 -7.11 -8.20
N LEU A 25 6.05 -6.19 -8.83
CA LEU A 25 6.60 -4.91 -9.32
C LEU A 25 6.79 -3.86 -8.21
N ASN A 26 7.53 -4.23 -7.18
CA ASN A 26 7.95 -3.36 -6.08
C ASN A 26 9.24 -3.90 -5.47
N SER A 27 9.93 -3.08 -4.68
CA SER A 27 11.26 -3.44 -4.15
C SER A 27 11.21 -4.54 -3.09
N LEU A 28 10.06 -4.73 -2.42
CA LEU A 28 9.85 -5.80 -1.45
C LEU A 28 9.41 -7.13 -2.09
N LEU A 29 9.24 -7.16 -3.41
CA LEU A 29 8.88 -8.32 -4.22
C LEU A 29 7.64 -9.07 -3.70
N GLN A 30 6.70 -8.37 -3.06
CA GLN A 30 5.49 -8.97 -2.49
C GLN A 30 4.31 -7.99 -2.45
N GLY A 31 3.10 -8.53 -2.32
CA GLY A 31 1.89 -7.74 -2.05
C GLY A 31 1.85 -7.37 -0.57
N GLY A 32 1.40 -6.15 -0.28
CA GLY A 32 1.18 -5.72 1.10
C GLY A 32 -0.05 -6.38 1.71
N GLN A 33 -0.21 -6.25 3.02
CA GLN A 33 -1.37 -6.68 3.77
C GLN A 33 -2.23 -5.48 4.20
N PRO A 34 -3.53 -5.68 4.52
CA PRO A 34 -4.38 -4.61 5.03
C PRO A 34 -3.81 -3.94 6.29
N VAL A 35 -3.10 -4.69 7.15
CA VAL A 35 -2.45 -4.16 8.35
C VAL A 35 -1.38 -3.12 8.02
N ASP A 36 -0.63 -3.27 6.93
CA ASP A 36 0.41 -2.31 6.53
C ASP A 36 -0.20 -0.93 6.22
N VAL A 37 -1.39 -0.93 5.61
CA VAL A 37 -2.16 0.29 5.34
C VAL A 37 -2.73 0.86 6.64
N ALA A 38 -3.24 -0.01 7.52
CA ALA A 38 -3.81 0.39 8.81
C ALA A 38 -2.75 1.04 9.71
N GLU A 39 -1.54 0.51 9.79
CA GLU A 39 -0.42 1.10 10.56
C GLU A 39 -0.06 2.50 10.06
N ALA A 40 0.00 2.68 8.73
CA ALA A 40 0.22 4.00 8.17
C ALA A 40 -0.92 4.97 8.56
N ILE A 41 -2.18 4.53 8.53
CA ILE A 41 -3.31 5.35 8.94
C ILE A 41 -3.23 5.67 10.43
N ALA A 42 -2.89 4.69 11.27
CA ALA A 42 -2.74 4.84 12.71
C ALA A 42 -1.63 5.85 13.06
N TYR A 43 -0.53 5.87 12.30
CA TYR A 43 0.50 6.90 12.41
C TYR A 43 -0.08 8.31 12.24
N PHE A 44 -0.88 8.56 11.20
CA PHE A 44 -1.51 9.88 11.02
C PHE A 44 -2.61 10.18 12.05
N ALA A 45 -3.31 9.16 12.53
CA ALA A 45 -4.34 9.31 13.55
C ALA A 45 -3.78 9.52 14.97
N SER A 46 -2.49 9.27 15.18
CA SER A 46 -1.83 9.46 16.47
C SER A 46 -1.99 10.90 16.98
N PRO A 47 -2.36 11.12 18.26
CA PRO A 47 -2.42 12.47 18.83
C PRO A 47 -1.11 13.25 18.75
N ALA A 48 0.03 12.55 18.73
CA ALA A 48 1.36 13.15 18.57
C ALA A 48 1.66 13.59 17.12
N SER A 49 0.86 13.17 16.14
CA SER A 49 1.00 13.54 14.73
C SER A 49 0.23 14.81 14.38
N ASN A 50 -0.12 15.65 15.36
CA ASN A 50 -0.91 16.88 15.18
C ASN A 50 -0.28 17.90 14.20
N ALA A 51 1.04 17.85 14.00
CA ALA A 51 1.75 18.68 13.04
C ALA A 51 1.86 18.07 11.62
N VAL A 52 1.40 16.83 11.42
CA VAL A 52 1.57 16.10 10.15
C VAL A 52 0.28 16.22 9.31
N THR A 53 0.20 17.26 8.48
CA THR A 53 -0.96 17.56 7.63
C THR A 53 -0.59 17.72 6.15
N GLY A 54 -1.55 17.54 5.24
CA GLY A 54 -1.38 17.72 3.80
C GLY A 54 -0.51 16.66 3.09
N ASN A 55 -0.15 15.58 3.77
CA ASN A 55 0.74 14.55 3.22
C ASN A 55 -0.03 13.46 2.48
N VAL A 56 0.58 12.93 1.42
CA VAL A 56 0.17 11.70 0.75
C VAL A 56 1.31 10.69 0.88
N ILE A 57 1.12 9.67 1.71
CA ILE A 57 2.08 8.56 1.83
C ILE A 57 1.58 7.36 1.03
N ARG A 58 2.48 6.81 0.21
CA ARG A 58 2.26 5.56 -0.51
C ARG A 58 2.63 4.37 0.37
N VAL A 59 1.70 3.45 0.55
CA VAL A 59 1.94 2.17 1.23
C VAL A 59 2.03 1.09 0.16
N CYS A 60 3.19 0.97 -0.47
CA CYS A 60 3.32 0.22 -1.73
C CYS A 60 4.59 -0.64 -1.85
N GLY A 61 5.37 -0.82 -0.78
CA GLY A 61 6.64 -1.55 -0.85
C GLY A 61 7.63 -0.97 -1.88
N GLN A 62 7.56 0.35 -2.12
CA GLN A 62 8.27 1.04 -3.20
C GLN A 62 7.94 0.47 -4.59
N ALA A 63 6.66 0.48 -4.96
CA ALA A 63 6.21 0.03 -6.28
C ALA A 63 6.79 0.89 -7.42
N MET A 64 7.17 0.21 -8.51
CA MET A 64 7.84 0.82 -9.68
C MET A 64 6.94 1.79 -10.46
N ILE A 65 5.62 1.66 -10.33
CA ILE A 65 4.65 2.55 -10.96
C ILE A 65 4.59 3.91 -10.24
N GLY A 66 4.65 5.01 -10.97
CA GLY A 66 4.61 6.38 -10.42
C GLY A 66 4.66 7.44 -11.52
N ALA A 67 4.43 8.70 -11.14
CA ALA A 67 4.66 9.89 -11.95
C ALA A 67 5.92 10.60 -11.48
#